data_AF-A0A537D3T4-F1
#
_entry.id   AF-A0A537D3T4-F1
#
_cell.length_a   1.000
_cell.length_b   1.000
_cell.length_c   1.000
_cell.angle_alpha   90.00
_cell.angle_beta   90.00
_cell.angle_gamma   90.00
#
_symmetry.space_group_name_H-M   'P 1'
#
loop_
_entity.id
_entity.type
_entity.pdbx_description
1 polymer ?
#
loop_
_entity_poly.entity_id
_entity_poly.type
_entity_poly.pdbx_seq_one_letter_code
_entity_poly.pdbx_strand_id
1 'polypeptide(L)' 'MQGQGETLPFSFCGSTPRRSPFALPWFIRRDLIVKRKQRIVIGLSGGVDSAVAAWLLQREGHEVIGVFMKNWEDDD' A
#
# COMPACT_ATOMS: atom_id res chain seq x y z
N MET A 1 -7.73 -44.89 -40.79
CA MET A 1 -6.77 -43.88 -41.26
C MET A 1 -7.30 -42.51 -40.85
N GLN A 2 -6.59 -41.85 -39.93
CA GLN A 2 -6.51 -40.39 -39.63
C GLN A 2 -6.38 -40.16 -38.11
N GLY A 3 -5.52 -39.23 -37.73
CA GLY A 3 -5.45 -38.68 -36.37
C GLY A 3 -4.01 -38.55 -35.84
N GLN A 4 -3.36 -37.43 -36.13
CA GLN A 4 -2.06 -37.04 -35.60
C GLN A 4 -2.19 -36.43 -34.19
N GLY A 5 -1.20 -36.73 -33.34
CA GLY A 5 -0.52 -35.80 -32.43
C GLY A 5 -1.26 -35.27 -31.20
N GLU A 6 -0.89 -35.77 -30.01
CA GLU A 6 -0.84 -34.97 -28.78
C GLU A 6 0.37 -35.40 -27.93
N THR A 7 1.16 -34.40 -27.51
CA THR A 7 2.41 -34.48 -26.76
C THR A 7 2.18 -34.53 -25.25
N LEU A 8 3.01 -35.31 -24.55
CA LEU A 8 2.98 -35.54 -23.09
C LEU A 8 3.24 -34.26 -22.28
N PRO A 9 2.81 -34.21 -21.00
CA PRO A 9 3.85 -34.28 -19.97
C PRO A 9 3.42 -35.08 -18.71
N PHE A 10 3.92 -36.31 -18.57
CA PHE A 10 3.99 -37.00 -17.28
C PHE A 10 5.37 -36.76 -16.66
N SER A 11 5.44 -35.87 -15.67
CA SER A 11 6.19 -36.09 -14.41
C SER A 11 6.19 -34.83 -13.56
N PHE A 12 5.23 -34.74 -12.64
CA PHE A 12 5.40 -33.93 -11.43
C PHE A 12 5.47 -34.88 -10.24
N CYS A 13 6.67 -35.00 -9.69
CA CYS A 13 7.02 -35.85 -8.56
C CYS A 13 6.27 -35.39 -7.31
N GLY A 14 5.55 -36.32 -6.68
CA GLY A 14 4.75 -36.08 -5.50
C GLY A 14 5.58 -35.65 -4.29
N SER A 15 5.27 -34.47 -3.77
CA SER A 15 5.16 -34.25 -2.33
C SER A 15 4.16 -33.11 -2.11
N THR A 16 2.90 -33.46 -1.89
CA THR A 16 1.91 -32.49 -1.44
C THR A 16 2.36 -31.96 -0.07
N PRO A 17 2.51 -30.64 0.14
CA PRO A 17 2.79 -30.13 1.47
C PRO A 17 1.60 -30.48 2.36
N ARG A 18 1.87 -31.20 3.45
CA ARG A 18 0.87 -31.63 4.44
C ARG A 18 0.17 -30.41 5.03
N ARG A 19 -0.93 -29.98 4.40
CA ARG A 19 -1.74 -28.83 4.83
C ARG A 19 -2.42 -29.20 6.15
N SER A 20 -2.04 -28.51 7.22
CA SER A 20 -2.75 -28.55 8.49
C SER A 20 -4.20 -28.05 8.29
N PRO A 21 -5.23 -28.75 8.77
CA PRO A 21 -6.62 -28.32 8.60
C PRO A 21 -7.00 -27.04 9.37
N PHE A 22 -6.09 -26.51 10.21
CA PHE A 22 -6.28 -25.29 10.99
C PHE A 22 -5.50 -24.07 10.45
N ALA A 23 -4.75 -24.20 9.35
CA ALA A 23 -4.15 -23.05 8.70
C ALA A 23 -5.20 -22.41 7.80
N LEU A 24 -5.80 -21.31 8.26
CA LEU A 24 -6.61 -20.45 7.39
C LEU A 24 -5.81 -20.16 6.11
N PRO A 25 -6.41 -20.27 4.91
CA PRO A 25 -5.76 -19.91 3.67
C PRO A 25 -5.14 -18.52 3.80
N TRP A 26 -3.88 -18.36 3.36
CA TRP A 26 -3.15 -17.08 3.44
C TRP A 26 -3.92 -15.92 2.79
N PHE A 27 -4.87 -16.23 1.90
CA PHE A 27 -5.77 -15.29 1.25
C PHE A 27 -6.76 -14.62 2.22
N ILE A 28 -7.09 -15.23 3.37
CA ILE A 28 -8.11 -14.74 4.32
C ILE A 28 -7.54 -13.70 5.31
N ARG A 29 -6.22 -13.42 5.30
CA ARG A 29 -5.59 -12.46 6.24
C ARG A 29 -5.31 -11.06 5.69
N ARG A 30 -5.73 -10.71 4.46
CA ARG A 30 -5.23 -9.48 3.81
C ARG A 30 -5.99 -8.18 4.10
N ASP A 31 -7.25 -8.22 4.53
CA ASP A 31 -8.11 -7.07 4.20
C ASP A 31 -8.64 -6.20 5.34
N LEU A 32 -7.98 -6.13 6.50
CA LEU A 32 -8.45 -5.24 7.57
C LEU A 32 -7.35 -4.43 8.26
N ILE A 33 -6.49 -3.77 7.48
CA ILE A 33 -5.80 -2.58 7.99
C ILE A 33 -6.77 -1.41 7.83
N VAL A 34 -7.63 -1.20 8.83
CA VAL A 34 -8.46 0.00 8.90
C VAL A 34 -7.50 1.20 9.05
N LYS A 35 -7.33 1.97 7.98
CA LYS A 35 -6.49 3.18 7.97
C LYS A 35 -7.14 4.21 8.91
N ARG A 36 -6.64 4.27 10.15
CA ARG A 36 -7.13 5.22 11.17
C ARG A 36 -6.85 6.64 10.67
N LYS A 37 -7.87 7.50 10.67
CA LYS A 37 -7.69 8.95 10.47
C LYS A 37 -6.79 9.48 11.57
N GLN A 38 -5.73 10.19 11.19
CA GLN A 38 -4.74 10.76 12.10
C GLN A 38 -4.79 12.29 12.04
N ARG A 39 -4.35 12.92 13.12
CA ARG A 39 -4.02 14.35 13.15
C ARG A 39 -2.59 14.53 12.63
N ILE A 40 -2.42 15.34 11.59
CA ILE A 40 -1.14 15.54 10.90
C ILE A 40 -0.84 17.04 10.85
N VAL A 41 0.34 17.42 11.33
CA VAL A 41 0.86 18.78 11.20
C VAL A 41 1.79 18.81 10.00
N ILE A 42 1.56 19.72 9.05
CA ILE A 42 2.37 19.86 7.84
C ILE A 42 3.02 21.24 7.76
N GLY A 43 4.32 21.26 7.51
CA GLY A 43 5.05 22.48 7.20
C GLY A 43 4.69 22.96 5.79
N LEU A 44 4.06 24.14 5.69
CA LEU A 44 3.83 24.82 4.44
C LEU A 44 5.03 25.74 4.17
N SER A 45 5.74 25.52 3.07
CA SER A 45 6.88 26.36 2.67
C SER A 45 6.47 27.55 1.80
N GLY A 46 5.20 27.59 1.36
CA GLY A 46 4.74 28.48 0.30
C GLY A 46 4.92 27.90 -1.12
N GLY A 47 5.56 26.74 -1.25
CA GLY A 47 5.71 26.03 -2.52
C GLY A 47 4.56 25.05 -2.82
N VAL A 48 4.45 24.67 -4.10
CA VAL A 48 3.41 23.78 -4.62
C VAL A 48 3.44 22.37 -3.98
N ASP A 49 4.63 21.84 -3.70
CA ASP A 49 4.79 20.48 -3.17
C ASP A 49 4.11 20.32 -1.81
N SER A 50 4.33 21.29 -0.91
CA SER A 50 3.73 21.30 0.42
C SER A 50 2.20 21.45 0.38
N ALA A 51 1.69 22.23 -0.58
CA ALA A 51 0.25 22.40 -0.79
C ALA A 51 -0.41 21.12 -1.33
N VAL A 52 0.23 20.45 -2.29
CA VAL A 52 -0.27 19.17 -2.85
C VAL A 52 -0.23 18.07 -1.80
N ALA A 53 0.83 18.00 -0.99
CA ALA A 53 0.91 17.05 0.11
C ALA A 53 -0.21 17.25 1.14
N ALA A 54 -0.48 18.51 1.54
CA ALA A 54 -1.59 18.83 2.44
C ALA A 54 -2.95 18.42 1.84
N TRP A 55 -3.14 18.68 0.55
CA TRP A 55 -4.37 18.35 -0.17
C TRP A 55 -4.62 16.84 -0.24
N LEU A 56 -3.59 16.03 -0.52
CA LEU A 56 -3.72 14.57 -0.55
C LEU A 56 -4.08 14.00 0.82
N LEU A 57 -3.44 14.49 1.88
CA LEU A 57 -3.74 14.05 3.25
C LEU A 57 -5.17 14.43 3.67
N GLN A 58 -5.63 15.63 3.29
CA GLN A 58 -7.00 16.05 3.54
C GLN A 58 -8.01 15.20 2.75
N ARG A 59 -7.71 14.87 1.48
CA ARG A 59 -8.55 14.02 0.63
C ARG A 59 -8.67 12.58 1.15
N GLU A 60 -7.61 12.08 1.79
CA GLU A 60 -7.64 10.79 2.50
C GLU A 60 -8.44 10.85 3.83
N GLY A 61 -8.92 12.04 4.22
CA GLY A 61 -9.77 12.24 5.39
C GLY A 61 -9.01 12.40 6.70
N HIS A 62 -7.72 12.73 6.65
CA HIS A 62 -6.93 13.10 7.83
C HIS A 62 -7.30 14.52 8.30
N GLU A 63 -7.11 14.77 9.58
CA GLU A 63 -7.18 16.13 10.13
C GLU A 63 -5.81 16.78 9.95
N VAL A 64 -5.72 17.73 9.02
CA VAL A 64 -4.45 18.34 8.60
C VAL A 64 -4.37 19.77 9.14
N ILE A 65 -3.26 20.11 9.80
CA ILE A 65 -2.96 21.44 10.32
C ILE A 65 -1.72 21.96 9.59
N GLY A 66 -1.87 23.05 8.84
CA GLY A 66 -0.76 23.71 8.15
C GLY A 66 -0.01 24.67 9.06
N VAL A 67 1.32 24.61 9.07
CA VAL A 67 2.21 25.52 9.80
C VAL A 67 3.19 26.15 8.83
N PHE A 68 3.26 27.46 8.80
CA PHE A 68 4.29 28.20 8.08
C PHE A 68 5.34 28.67 9.08
N MET A 69 6.60 28.35 8.84
CA MET A 69 7.71 28.73 9.71
C MET A 69 8.58 29.78 9.01
N LYS A 70 8.90 30.86 9.72
CA LYS A 70 9.96 31.80 9.33
C LYS A 70 11.19 31.46 10.16
N ASN A 71 12.26 31.01 9.49
CA ASN A 71 13.46 30.51 10.16
C ASN A 71 14.64 31.48 10.11
N TRP A 72 14.54 32.56 9.34
CA TRP A 72 15.57 33.57 9.22
C TRP A 72 14.93 34.94 9.40
N GLU A 73 15.56 35.77 10.23
CA GLU A 73 15.32 37.21 10.19
C GLU A 73 16.42 37.78 9.31
N ASP A 74 16.03 38.53 8.27
CA ASP A 74 16.99 39.31 7.51
C ASP A 74 17.47 40.43 8.44
N ASP A 75 18.60 40.22 9.10
CA ASP A 75 19.43 41.32 9.57
C ASP A 75 20.05 41.96 8.32
N ASP A 76 19.69 43.22 8.07
CA ASP A 76 20.07 44.05 6.92
C ASP A 76 21.53 43.92 6.42
#